data_AF-A0A292YXZ4-F1
#
_entry.id   AF-A0A292YXZ4-F1
#
_cell.length_a   1.000
_cell.length_b   1.000
_cell.length_c   1.000
_cell.angle_alpha   90.00
_cell.angle_beta   90.00
_cell.angle_gamma   90.00
#
_symmetry.space_group_name_H-M   'P 1'
#
loop_
_entity.id
_entity.type
_entity.pdbx_description
1 polymer ?
#
loop_
_entity_poly.entity_id
_entity_poly.type
_entity_poly.pdbx_seq_one_letter_code
_entity_poly.pdbx_strand_id
1 'polypeptide(L)' 'MQHDPALREAARAIYESVYPSEEWTPVPFPEAEKYGTVHYRNAVEAALRADACLNGDRDRQLAML' A
#
# COMPACT_ATOMS: atom_id res chain seq x y z
N MET A 1 13.14 5.73 -0.31
CA MET A 1 13.03 4.27 -0.05
C MET A 1 12.84 3.60 -1.41
N GLN A 2 13.59 2.55 -1.75
CA GLN A 2 13.36 1.80 -2.99
C GLN A 2 12.51 0.58 -2.65
N HIS A 3 11.24 0.62 -3.02
CA HIS A 3 10.38 -0.57 -3.02
C HIS A 3 10.39 -1.20 -4.40
N ASP A 4 10.04 -2.48 -4.46
CA ASP A 4 9.61 -3.12 -5.69
C ASP A 4 8.52 -2.28 -6.38
N PRO A 5 8.55 -2.10 -7.72
CA PRO A 5 7.57 -1.27 -8.44
C PRO A 5 6.11 -1.69 -8.21
N ALA A 6 5.82 -2.99 -8.10
CA ALA A 6 4.47 -3.46 -7.87
C ALA A 6 4.00 -3.13 -6.45
N LEU A 7 4.88 -3.32 -5.45
CA LEU A 7 4.60 -2.91 -4.07
C LEU A 7 4.34 -1.41 -3.97
N ARG A 8 5.11 -0.60 -4.69
CA ARG A 8 4.94 0.86 -4.71
C ARG A 8 3.59 1.27 -5.32
N GLU A 9 3.17 0.66 -6.43
CA GLU A 9 1.88 0.95 -7.04
C GLU A 9 0.70 0.48 -6.17
N ALA A 10 0.83 -0.68 -5.50
CA ALA A 10 -0.18 -1.12 -4.53
C ALA A 10 -0.29 -0.13 -3.34
N ALA A 11 0.84 0.33 -2.81
CA ALA A 11 0.85 1.34 -1.76
C ALA A 11 0.25 2.66 -2.24
N ARG A 12 0.49 3.08 -3.49
CA ARG A 12 -0.15 4.26 -4.08
C ARG A 12 -1.67 4.12 -4.14
N ALA A 13 -2.16 3.01 -4.70
CA ALA A 13 -3.61 2.77 -4.82
C ALA A 13 -4.31 2.79 -3.46
N ILE A 14 -3.68 2.18 -2.43
CA ILE A 14 -4.20 2.21 -1.06
C ILE A 14 -4.16 3.63 -0.49
N TYR A 15 -3.04 4.34 -0.65
CA TYR A 15 -2.89 5.70 -0.15
C TYR A 15 -3.95 6.63 -0.73
N GLU A 16 -4.12 6.65 -2.05
CA GLU A 16 -5.09 7.51 -2.73
C GLU A 16 -6.55 7.16 -2.38
N SER A 17 -6.83 5.90 -2.04
CA SER A 17 -8.16 5.46 -1.63
C SER A 17 -8.49 5.86 -0.18
N VAL A 18 -7.52 5.71 0.74
CA VAL A 18 -7.70 6.02 2.17
C VAL A 18 -7.55 7.51 2.44
N TYR A 19 -6.78 8.19 1.60
CA TYR A 19 -6.43 9.58 1.75
C TYR A 19 -6.73 10.41 0.48
N PRO A 20 -8.02 10.53 0.12
CA PRO A 20 -8.41 11.08 -1.17
C PRO A 20 -8.25 12.60 -1.29
N SER A 21 -8.03 13.31 -0.18
CA SER A 21 -7.96 14.77 -0.15
C SER A 21 -7.10 15.30 1.00
N GLU A 22 -6.85 16.62 0.97
CA GLU A 22 -6.06 17.34 1.96
C GLU A 22 -6.64 17.29 3.39
N GLU A 23 -7.93 16.96 3.52
CA GLU A 23 -8.59 16.72 4.82
C GLU A 23 -7.96 15.51 5.55
N TRP A 24 -7.50 14.50 4.80
CA TRP A 24 -7.00 13.24 5.34
C TRP A 24 -5.47 13.19 5.40
N THR A 25 -4.77 13.89 4.51
CA THR A 25 -3.32 14.12 4.65
C THR A 25 -2.89 15.41 3.97
N PRO A 26 -1.89 16.10 4.53
CA PRO A 26 -1.44 17.38 4.01
C PRO A 26 -0.65 17.29 2.69
N VAL A 27 -0.33 16.10 2.19
CA VAL A 27 0.53 15.92 1.02
C VAL A 27 0.05 14.79 0.10
N PRO A 28 0.33 14.85 -1.22
CA PRO A 28 0.08 13.74 -2.14
C PRO A 28 1.09 12.60 -1.97
N PHE A 29 0.82 11.45 -2.60
CA PHE A 29 1.63 10.24 -2.47
C PHE A 29 3.14 10.44 -2.76
N PRO A 30 3.59 11.13 -3.83
CA PRO A 30 5.01 11.32 -4.10
C PRO A 30 5.74 12.09 -3.00
N GLU A 31 5.13 13.15 -2.46
CA GLU A 31 5.66 13.87 -1.30
C GLU A 31 5.62 13.01 -0.03
N ALA A 32 4.53 12.27 0.18
CA ALA A 32 4.38 11.36 1.32
C ALA A 32 5.49 10.29 1.35
N GLU A 33 5.85 9.75 0.18
CA GLU A 33 6.96 8.82 -0.05
C GLU A 33 8.31 9.49 0.21
N LYS A 34 8.53 10.69 -0.35
CA LYS A 34 9.76 11.47 -0.17
C LYS A 34 10.06 11.77 1.29
N TYR A 35 9.05 12.16 2.05
CA TYR A 35 9.18 12.49 3.47
C TYR A 35 9.00 11.27 4.41
N GLY A 36 8.66 10.10 3.86
CA GLY A 36 8.42 8.89 4.64
C GLY A 36 7.35 9.07 5.71
N THR A 37 6.25 9.76 5.38
CA THR A 37 5.18 10.12 6.32
C THR A 37 4.52 8.87 6.94
N VAL A 38 3.78 9.05 8.04
CA VAL A 38 3.00 7.95 8.65
C VAL A 38 1.97 7.38 7.68
N HIS A 39 1.26 8.23 6.93
CA HIS A 39 0.28 7.85 5.92
C HIS A 39 0.90 6.95 4.84
N TYR A 40 2.09 7.32 4.36
CA TYR A 40 2.85 6.52 3.40
C TYR A 40 3.24 5.16 3.98
N ARG A 41 3.80 5.13 5.20
CA ARG A 41 4.20 3.87 5.85
C ARG A 41 3.01 2.94 6.10
N ASN A 42 1.87 3.49 6.50
CA ASN A 42 0.63 2.73 6.67
C ASN A 42 0.17 2.09 5.36
N ALA A 43 0.24 2.84 4.24
CA ALA A 43 -0.13 2.32 2.93
C ALA A 43 0.82 1.21 2.46
N VAL A 44 2.14 1.35 2.70
CA VAL A 44 3.13 0.30 2.41
C VAL A 44 2.89 -0.95 3.26
N GLU A 45 2.64 -0.79 4.55
CA GLU A 45 2.34 -1.92 5.44
C GLU A 45 1.05 -2.63 5.04
N ALA A 46 0.00 -1.88 4.68
CA ALA A 46 -1.24 -2.43 4.16
C ALA A 46 -1.02 -3.20 2.85
N ALA A 47 -0.20 -2.68 1.94
CA ALA A 47 0.14 -3.36 0.69
C ALA A 47 0.87 -4.69 0.94
N LEU A 48 1.83 -4.73 1.86
CA LEU A 48 2.53 -5.97 2.25
C LEU A 48 1.59 -7.00 2.87
N ARG A 49 0.68 -6.55 3.75
CA ARG A 49 -0.32 -7.44 4.37
C ARG A 49 -1.30 -7.96 3.32
N ALA A 50 -1.75 -7.12 2.40
CA ALA A 50 -2.63 -7.52 1.30
C ALA A 50 -1.94 -8.54 0.39
N ASP A 51 -0.68 -8.32 0.03
CA ASP A 51 0.11 -9.26 -0.77
C ASP A 51 0.24 -10.62 -0.05
N ALA A 52 0.52 -10.64 1.25
CA ALA A 52 0.55 -11.87 2.02
C ALA A 52 -0.81 -12.61 2.04
N CYS A 53 -1.94 -11.88 2.10
CA CYS A 53 -3.27 -12.48 2.05
C CYS A 53 -3.66 -12.98 0.64
N LEU A 54 -3.21 -12.27 -0.40
CA LEU A 54 -3.60 -12.54 -1.78
C LEU A 54 -2.67 -13.56 -2.46
N ASN A 55 -1.39 -13.57 -2.10
CA ASN A 55 -0.34 -14.33 -2.77
C ASN A 55 0.48 -15.22 -1.83
N GLY A 56 0.37 -15.04 -0.50
CA GLY A 56 1.21 -15.71 0.49
C GLY A 56 0.97 -17.22 0.66
N ASP A 57 -0.06 -17.79 0.02
CA ASP A 57 -0.31 -19.24 0.01
C ASP A 57 -1.25 -19.66 -1.14
N ARG A 58 -0.72 -19.72 -2.37
CA ARG A 58 -1.48 -20.06 -3.59
C ARG A 58 -2.21 -21.42 -3.48
N ASP A 59 -1.68 -22.35 -2.68
CA ASP A 59 -2.28 -23.67 -2.45
C ASP A 59 -3.46 -23.62 -1.46
N ARG A 60 -3.49 -22.64 -0.55
CA ARG A 60 -4.56 -22.50 0.45
C ARG A 60 -5.78 -21.76 -0.10
N GLN A 61 -5.59 -20.85 -1.06
CA GLN A 61 -6.68 -20.17 -1.77
C GLN A 61 -7.42 -21.09 -2.75
N LEU A 62 -6.71 -22.01 -3.42
CA LEU A 62 -7.32 -22.98 -4.33
C LEU A 62 -8.13 -24.06 -3.59
N ALA A 63 -7.83 -24.31 -2.31
CA ALA A 63 -8.58 -25.25 -1.47
C ALA A 63 -9.94 -24.71 -0.96
N MET A 64 -10.28 -23.45 -1.27
CA MET A 64 -11.55 -22.81 -0.91
C MET A 64 -12.51 -22.60 -2.11
N LEU A 65 -12.16 -23.11 -3.29
CA LEU A 65 -13.01 -23.19 -4.48
C LEU A 65 -13.48 -24.63 -4.71
#